data_AF-A0A7R8WWB2-F1
#
_entry.id   AF-A0A7R8WWB2-F1
#
_cell.length_a   1.000
_cell.length_b   1.000
_cell.length_c   1.000
_cell.angle_alpha   90.00
_cell.angle_beta   90.00
_cell.angle_gamma   90.00
#
_symmetry.space_group_name_H-M   'P 1'
#
loop_
_entity.id
_entity.type
_entity.pdbx_description
1 polymer ?
#
loop_
_entity_poly.entity_id
_entity_poly.type
_entity_poly.pdbx_seq_one_letter_code
_entity_poly.pdbx_strand_id
1 'polypeptide(L)' 'MDKKPDHLATVFAGVDQESTAKAREMMVPFPPSSPCIALFKDGQLVHMLERHHIEGRSAQMIAENLLGAYAEYC' A
#
# COMPACT_ATOMS: atom_id res chain seq x y z
N MET A 1 0.74 -0.31 22.24
CA MET A 1 1.39 0.80 21.52
C MET A 1 0.94 0.70 20.08
N ASP A 2 0.41 1.78 19.51
CA ASP A 2 0.00 1.83 18.11
C ASP A 2 1.24 1.84 17.21
N LYS A 3 1.56 0.65 16.66
CA LYS A 3 2.58 0.49 15.63
C LYS A 3 2.08 1.14 14.33
N LYS A 4 2.90 2.00 13.74
CA LYS A 4 2.56 2.75 12.52
C LYS A 4 3.81 2.96 11.66
N PRO A 5 3.67 3.16 10.35
CA PRO A 5 4.79 3.49 9.48
C PRO A 5 5.44 4.82 9.86
N ASP A 6 6.77 4.91 9.75
CA ASP A 6 7.53 6.15 9.98
C ASP A 6 7.29 7.20 8.88
N HIS A 7 7.00 6.72 7.66
CA HIS A 7 6.78 7.55 6.48
C HIS A 7 5.46 7.20 5.81
N LEU A 8 4.73 8.22 5.39
CA LEU A 8 3.52 8.12 4.59
C LEU A 8 3.72 8.93 3.30
N ALA A 9 3.50 8.31 2.16
CA ALA A 9 3.63 8.92 0.85
C ALA A 9 2.46 8.50 -0.05
N THR A 10 2.17 9.29 -1.08
CA THR A 10 1.10 9.00 -2.04
C THR A 10 1.51 9.48 -3.43
N VAL A 11 0.99 8.81 -4.45
CA VAL A 11 1.09 9.19 -5.87
C VAL A 11 -0.30 9.14 -6.48
N PHE A 12 -0.64 10.06 -7.36
CA PHE A 12 -1.98 10.13 -7.93
C PHE A 12 -2.03 9.48 -9.32
N ALA A 13 -2.51 8.24 -9.36
CA ALA A 13 -2.65 7.50 -10.61
C ALA A 13 -3.59 8.23 -11.59
N GLY A 14 -3.11 8.47 -12.81
CA GLY A 14 -3.82 9.20 -13.86
C GLY A 14 -3.50 10.70 -13.93
N VAL A 15 -2.86 11.26 -12.91
CA VAL A 15 -2.41 12.67 -12.88
C VAL A 15 -0.88 12.70 -12.90
N ASP A 16 -0.23 12.06 -11.92
CA ASP A 16 1.22 12.05 -11.76
C ASP A 16 1.83 10.80 -12.40
N GLN A 17 1.92 10.77 -13.73
CA GLN A 17 2.28 9.57 -14.48
C GLN A 17 3.67 9.03 -14.11
N GLU A 18 4.69 9.88 -14.08
CA GLU A 18 6.09 9.48 -13.81
C GLU A 18 6.25 8.98 -12.37
N SER A 19 5.76 9.74 -11.39
CA SER A 19 5.79 9.35 -9.98
C SER A 19 5.03 8.05 -9.73
N THR A 20 3.87 7.87 -10.37
CA THR A 20 3.08 6.64 -10.27
C THR A 20 3.82 5.45 -10.90
N ALA A 21 4.45 5.64 -12.06
CA ALA A 21 5.25 4.59 -12.69
C ALA A 21 6.42 4.18 -11.80
N LYS A 22 7.14 5.14 -11.21
CA LYS A 22 8.27 4.85 -10.33
C LYS A 22 7.86 4.11 -9.07
N ALA A 23 6.73 4.49 -8.45
CA ALA A 23 6.20 3.77 -7.30
C ALA A 23 5.81 2.33 -7.66
N ARG A 24 5.23 2.09 -8.84
CA ARG A 24 4.85 0.75 -9.31
C ARG A 24 6.05 -0.17 -9.54
N GLU A 25 7.20 0.35 -9.96
CA GLU A 25 8.44 -0.44 -10.07
C GLU A 25 8.85 -1.05 -8.72
N MET A 26 8.55 -0.37 -7.61
CA MET A 26 8.83 -0.85 -6.25
C MET A 26 7.82 -1.89 -5.76
N MET A 27 6.72 -2.10 -6.48
CA MET A 27 5.60 -2.97 -6.08
C MET A 27 5.59 -4.32 -6.80
N VAL A 28 6.65 -4.66 -7.54
CA VAL A 28 6.79 -5.96 -8.24
C VAL A 28 6.78 -7.11 -7.20
N PRO A 29 6.14 -8.26 -7.49
CA PRO A 29 5.55 -8.70 -8.75
C PRO A 29 4.06 -8.35 -8.94
N PHE A 30 3.49 -7.50 -8.08
CA PHE A 30 2.06 -7.21 -8.14
C PHE A 30 1.71 -6.39 -9.39
N PRO A 31 0.64 -6.76 -10.13
CA PRO A 31 0.24 -6.02 -11.31
C PRO A 31 -0.23 -4.60 -10.94
N PRO A 32 -0.01 -3.61 -11.80
CA PRO A 32 -0.49 -2.25 -11.57
C PRO A 32 -2.00 -2.21 -11.33
N SER A 33 -2.43 -1.67 -10.19
CA SER A 33 -3.85 -1.42 -9.89
C SER A 33 -4.05 -0.11 -9.14
N SER A 34 -5.28 0.43 -9.14
CA SER A 34 -5.62 1.66 -8.41
C SER A 34 -7.09 1.65 -7.95
N PRO A 35 -7.39 2.06 -6.69
CA PRO A 35 -6.43 2.35 -5.62
C PRO A 35 -5.67 1.09 -5.17
N CYS A 36 -4.46 1.26 -4.66
CA CYS A 36 -3.69 0.22 -3.98
C CYS A 36 -2.84 0.84 -2.86
N ILE A 37 -2.41 0.04 -1.89
CA ILE A 37 -1.61 0.47 -0.74
C ILE A 37 -0.44 -0.52 -0.56
N ALA A 38 0.78 0.00 -0.47
CA ALA A 38 1.99 -0.79 -0.22
C ALA A 38 2.62 -0.39 1.11
N LEU A 39 3.11 -1.36 1.88
CA LEU A 39 3.95 -1.16 3.05
C LEU A 39 5.36 -1.62 2.75
N PHE A 40 6.33 -0.78 3.09
CA PHE A 40 7.74 -1.07 2.93
C PHE A 40 8.45 -1.11 4.27
N LYS A 41 9.41 -2.02 4.41
CA LYS A 41 10.34 -2.11 5.54
C LYS A 41 11.75 -2.22 5.00
N ASP A 42 12.64 -1.34 5.42
CA ASP A 42 14.04 -1.31 4.97
C ASP A 42 14.20 -1.34 3.44
N GLY A 43 13.29 -0.65 2.73
CA GLY A 43 13.24 -0.58 1.27
C GLY A 43 12.63 -1.79 0.57
N GLN A 44 12.18 -2.81 1.31
CA GLN A 44 11.54 -4.01 0.77
C GLN A 44 10.02 -3.94 0.91
N LEU A 45 9.29 -4.37 -0.11
CA LEU A 45 7.83 -4.51 -0.06
C LEU A 45 7.47 -5.68 0.86
N VAL A 46 6.78 -5.39 1.97
CA VAL A 46 6.39 -6.39 2.98
C VAL A 46 4.89 -6.65 3.04
N HIS A 47 4.08 -5.71 2.54
CA HIS A 47 2.63 -5.88 2.45
C HIS A 47 2.07 -5.13 1.25
N MET A 48 1.07 -5.70 0.60
CA MET A 48 0.41 -5.08 -0.56
C MET A 48 -1.10 -5.28 -0.50
N LEU A 49 -1.84 -4.19 -0.69
CA LEU A 49 -3.29 -4.15 -0.83
C LEU A 49 -3.64 -3.72 -2.25
N GLU A 50 -3.94 -4.68 -3.11
CA GLU A 50 -4.40 -4.43 -4.48
C GLU A 50 -5.85 -3.93 -4.53
N ARG A 51 -6.28 -3.37 -5.67
CA ARG A 51 -7.65 -2.88 -5.87
C ARG A 51 -8.73 -3.88 -5.45
N HIS A 52 -8.57 -5.16 -5.77
CA HIS A 52 -9.56 -6.20 -5.45
C HIS A 52 -9.67 -6.50 -3.94
N HIS A 53 -8.67 -6.09 -3.15
CA HIS A 53 -8.74 -6.12 -1.69
C HIS A 53 -9.44 -4.89 -1.10
N ILE A 54 -9.69 -3.86 -1.91
CA ILE A 54 -10.27 -2.57 -1.47
C ILE A 54 -11.69 -2.42 -2.00
N GLU A 55 -11.89 -2.68 -3.29
CA GLU A 55 -13.16 -2.51 -3.98
C GLU A 55 -14.24 -3.41 -3.37
N GLY A 56 -15.37 -2.81 -2.98
CA GLY A 56 -16.48 -3.51 -2.33
C GLY A 56 -16.25 -3.92 -0.87
N ARG A 57 -15.09 -3.61 -0.27
CA ARG A 57 -14.81 -3.89 1.15
C ARG A 57 -15.17 -2.70 2.04
N SER A 58 -15.51 -2.98 3.28
CA SER A 58 -15.77 -1.93 4.27
C SER A 58 -14.46 -1.25 4.71
N ALA A 59 -14.55 0.01 5.10
CA ALA A 59 -13.42 0.75 5.66
C ALA A 59 -12.80 0.02 6.87
N GLN A 60 -13.63 -0.61 7.71
CA GLN A 60 -13.17 -1.37 8.86
C GLN A 60 -12.33 -2.58 8.45
N MET A 61 -12.76 -3.37 7.46
CA MET A 61 -11.99 -4.52 6.98
C MET A 61 -10.64 -4.12 6.38
N ILE A 62 -10.61 -2.99 5.66
CA ILE A 62 -9.37 -2.44 5.11
C ILE A 62 -8.44 -1.99 6.24
N ALA A 63 -8.98 -1.29 7.23
CA ALA A 63 -8.22 -0.83 8.39
C ALA A 63 -7.66 -1.99 9.21
N GLU A 64 -8.45 -3.03 9.49
CA GLU A 64 -8.01 -4.23 10.21
C GLU A 64 -6.87 -4.95 9.48
N ASN A 65 -6.95 -5.03 8.15
CA ASN A 65 -5.87 -5.60 7.35
C ASN A 65 -4.56 -4.79 7.47
N LEU A 66 -4.64 -3.46 7.35
CA LEU A 66 -3.48 -2.58 7.50
C LEU A 66 -2.92 -2.62 8.93
N LEU A 67 -3.78 -2.64 9.95
CA LEU A 67 -3.36 -2.76 11.35
C LEU A 67 -2.62 -4.08 11.61
N GLY A 68 -3.06 -5.18 11.00
CA GLY A 68 -2.34 -6.45 11.04
C GLY A 68 -0.92 -6.33 10.46
N ALA A 69 -0.80 -5.72 9.28
CA ALA A 69 0.51 -5.49 8.65
C ALA A 69 1.39 -4.54 9.48
N TYR A 70 0.83 -3.49 10.07
CA TYR A 70 1.60 -2.58 10.93
C TYR A 70 2.06 -3.27 12.21
N ALA A 71 1.23 -4.13 12.80
CA ALA A 71 1.61 -4.89 14.00
C ALA A 71 2.82 -5.82 13.75
N GLU A 72 2.92 -6.38 12.54
CA GLU A 72 4.00 -7.28 12.13
C GLU A 72 5.27 -6.53 11.71
N TYR A 73 5.14 -5.47 10.90
CA TYR A 73 6.28 -4.87 10.21
C TYR A 73 6.76 -3.53 10.78
N CYS A 74 5.91 -2.79 11.49
CA CYS A 74 6.30 -1.54 12.19
C CYS A 74 6.71 -1.83 13.64
#